data_AF-A0A7S1HXZ6-F1
#
_entry.id   AF-A0A7S1HXZ6-F1
#
_cell.length_a   1.000
_cell.length_b   1.000
_cell.length_c   1.000
_cell.angle_alpha   90.00
_cell.angle_beta   90.00
_cell.angle_gamma   90.00
#
_symmetry.space_group_name_H-M   'P 1'
#
loop_
_entity.id
_entity.type
_entity.pdbx_description
1 polymer ?
#
loop_
_entity_poly.entity_id
_entity_poly.type
_entity_poly.pdbx_seq_one_letter_code
_entity_poly.pdbx_strand_id
1 'polypeptide(L)'
;MLQGSFSFFMSALRPWDYARVKLVKEALEELAVLSGISPHLTDELPLLVPVYRWQDVAKHWAASKLYHWLGGWCGRTGESAQYLSGTQVVKLMPALEPLAPKGGVVLSEGYLDDARLGLYLALTAAHWGACVLNHVQVTDVVKDAKGA
;
A
#
# COMPACT_ATOMS: atom_id res chain seq x y z
N MET A 1 -2.49 -2.82 -6.16
CA MET A 1 -3.45 -3.03 -5.05
C MET A 1 -3.77 -1.67 -4.47
N LEU A 2 -4.96 -1.13 -4.73
CA LEU A 2 -5.40 0.16 -4.15
C LEU A 2 -6.45 -0.09 -3.08
N GLN A 3 -6.00 -0.41 -1.87
CA GLN A 3 -6.62 0.00 -0.61
C GLN A 3 -6.01 -0.80 0.54
N GLY A 4 -5.35 -0.11 1.46
CA GLY A 4 -5.36 -0.54 2.85
C GLY A 4 -4.03 -0.89 3.51
N SER A 5 -2.86 -0.46 3.02
CA SER A 5 -1.61 -0.68 3.78
C SER A 5 -1.70 -0.08 5.19
N PHE A 6 -2.14 1.18 5.33
CA PHE A 6 -2.33 1.79 6.64
C PHE A 6 -3.46 1.15 7.46
N SER A 7 -4.57 0.76 6.84
CA SER A 7 -5.66 0.07 7.55
C SER A 7 -5.24 -1.32 8.05
N PHE A 8 -4.50 -2.06 7.21
CA PHE A 8 -3.92 -3.35 7.55
C PHE A 8 -2.87 -3.20 8.65
N PHE A 9 -2.02 -2.17 8.59
CA PHE A 9 -1.08 -1.83 9.65
C PHE A 9 -1.80 -1.52 10.98
N MET A 10 -2.86 -0.71 10.96
CA MET A 10 -3.70 -0.46 12.14
C MET A 10 -4.32 -1.75 12.69
N SER A 11 -4.69 -2.69 11.81
CA SER A 11 -5.20 -4.01 12.20
C SER A 11 -4.11 -4.90 12.82
N ALA A 12 -2.85 -4.75 12.40
CA ALA A 12 -1.71 -5.50 12.92
C ALA A 12 -1.25 -5.00 14.30
N LEU A 13 -1.36 -3.69 14.55
CA LEU A 13 -1.04 -3.08 15.85
C LEU A 13 -2.02 -3.51 16.94
N ARG A 14 -3.27 -3.81 16.60
CA ARG A 14 -4.34 -4.06 17.59
C ARG A 14 -4.14 -5.36 18.41
N PRO A 15 -3.79 -6.51 17.80
CA PRO A 15 -3.46 -7.73 18.54
C PRO A 15 -1.95 -7.90 18.83
N TRP A 16 -1.08 -6.93 18.46
CA TRP A 16 0.38 -7.11 18.48
C TRP A 16 0.83 -8.35 17.69
N ASP A 17 0.22 -8.58 16.53
CA ASP A 17 0.54 -9.73 15.69
C ASP A 17 1.84 -9.47 14.91
N TYR A 18 2.93 -10.03 15.41
CA TYR A 18 4.27 -9.89 14.83
C TYR A 18 4.32 -10.36 13.37
N ALA A 19 3.57 -11.41 13.01
CA ALA A 19 3.56 -11.93 11.65
C ALA A 19 2.96 -10.90 10.67
N ARG A 20 1.90 -10.20 11.07
CA ARG A 20 1.31 -9.13 10.24
C ARG A 20 2.21 -7.91 10.13
N VAL A 21 2.88 -7.52 11.22
CA VAL A 21 3.85 -6.42 11.18
C VAL A 21 5.01 -6.75 10.24
N LYS A 22 5.48 -8.00 10.23
CA LYS A 22 6.50 -8.48 9.29
C LYS A 22 6.02 -8.38 7.84
N LEU A 23 4.78 -8.76 7.55
CA LEU A 23 4.18 -8.61 6.21
C LEU A 23 4.10 -7.14 5.77
N VAL A 24 3.72 -6.22 6.67
CA VAL A 24 3.72 -4.77 6.35
C VAL A 24 5.13 -4.31 6.00
N LYS A 25 6.14 -4.76 6.76
CA LYS A 25 7.53 -4.42 6.51
C LYS A 25 7.98 -4.94 5.14
N GLU A 26 7.73 -6.21 4.84
CA GLU A 26 8.06 -6.83 3.55
C GLU A 26 7.38 -6.09 2.39
N ALA A 27 6.09 -5.77 2.51
CA ALA A 27 5.38 -4.99 1.49
C ALA A 27 5.96 -3.58 1.29
N LEU A 28 6.41 -2.91 2.36
CA LEU A 28 7.07 -1.61 2.25
C LEU A 28 8.45 -1.70 1.59
N GLU A 29 9.24 -2.74 1.90
CA GLU A 29 10.53 -3.01 1.27
C GLU A 29 10.37 -3.34 -0.22
N GLU A 30 9.39 -4.17 -0.58
CA GLU A 30 9.08 -4.49 -1.99
C GLU A 30 8.68 -3.24 -2.76
N LEU A 31 7.82 -2.38 -2.19
CA LEU A 31 7.44 -1.12 -2.82
C LEU A 31 8.63 -0.17 -3.00
N ALA A 32 9.54 -0.09 -2.02
CA ALA A 32 10.75 0.72 -2.15
C ALA A 32 11.65 0.22 -3.29
N VAL A 33 11.82 -1.10 -3.40
CA VAL A 33 12.57 -1.72 -4.50
C VAL A 33 11.89 -1.47 -5.85
N LEU A 34 10.59 -1.68 -5.95
CA LEU A 34 9.82 -1.44 -7.17
C LEU A 34 9.83 0.03 -7.59
N SER A 35 9.85 0.95 -6.63
CA SER A 35 9.99 2.38 -6.92
C SER A 35 11.33 2.71 -7.60
N GLY A 36 12.40 2.02 -7.21
CA GLY A 36 13.70 2.12 -7.87
C GLY A 36 13.74 1.48 -9.27
N ILE A 37 13.12 0.31 -9.44
CA ILE A 37 13.16 -0.45 -10.71
C ILE A 37 12.20 0.13 -11.75
N SER A 38 11.00 0.54 -11.33
CA SER A 38 9.91 0.97 -12.21
C SER A 38 9.21 2.21 -11.64
N PRO A 39 9.89 3.37 -11.64
CA PRO A 39 9.34 4.64 -11.14
C PRO A 39 8.13 5.13 -11.96
N HIS A 40 7.92 4.60 -13.17
CA HIS A 40 6.78 4.94 -14.03
C HIS A 40 5.52 4.08 -13.76
N LEU A 41 5.64 3.10 -12.86
CA LEU A 41 4.55 2.22 -12.40
C LEU A 41 4.19 2.44 -10.94
N THR A 42 4.98 3.25 -10.23
CA THR A 42 4.83 3.54 -8.82
C THR A 42 4.66 5.05 -8.64
N ASP A 43 3.81 5.44 -7.70
CA ASP A 43 3.62 6.83 -7.31
C ASP A 43 3.41 6.91 -5.80
N GLU A 44 3.53 8.10 -5.25
CA GLU A 44 3.10 8.38 -3.88
C GLU A 44 1.82 9.22 -3.89
N LEU A 45 0.79 8.72 -3.20
CA LEU A 45 -0.51 9.38 -3.12
C LEU A 45 -0.82 9.81 -1.68
N PRO A 46 -1.24 11.07 -1.48
CA PRO A 46 -1.70 11.51 -0.17
C PRO A 46 -3.06 10.88 0.15
N LEU A 47 -3.13 10.10 1.23
CA LEU A 47 -4.35 9.50 1.75
C LEU A 47 -4.83 10.25 3.01
N LEU A 48 -6.05 10.78 2.95
CA LEU A 48 -6.74 11.36 4.10
C LEU A 48 -7.55 10.30 4.84
N VAL A 49 -7.28 10.12 6.13
CA VAL A 49 -8.05 9.25 7.03
C VAL A 49 -8.83 10.11 8.01
N PRO A 50 -10.14 10.33 7.80
CA PRO A 50 -10.99 11.07 8.74
C PRO A 50 -11.27 10.26 10.01
N VAL A 51 -11.31 10.94 11.15
CA VAL A 51 -11.50 10.31 12.47
C VAL A 51 -12.61 11.02 13.25
N TYR A 52 -13.51 10.24 13.84
CA TYR A 52 -14.77 10.74 14.45
C TYR A 52 -14.75 10.77 15.98
N ARG A 53 -13.71 10.25 16.63
CA ARG A 53 -13.56 10.21 18.09
C ARG A 53 -12.22 10.79 18.51
N TRP A 54 -12.20 11.67 19.51
CA TRP A 54 -10.97 12.33 19.99
C TRP A 54 -9.87 11.36 20.44
N GLN A 55 -10.24 10.32 21.18
CA GLN A 55 -9.29 9.26 21.59
C GLN A 55 -8.64 8.55 20.39
N ASP A 56 -9.37 8.42 19.28
CA ASP A 56 -8.89 7.70 18.11
C ASP A 56 -8.05 8.63 17.22
N VAL A 57 -8.27 9.96 17.29
CA VAL A 57 -7.40 10.95 16.63
C VAL A 57 -5.95 10.78 17.10
N ALA A 58 -5.73 10.70 18.41
CA ALA A 58 -4.40 10.50 18.97
C ALA A 58 -3.76 9.17 18.53
N LYS A 59 -4.54 8.09 18.48
CA LYS A 59 -4.06 6.78 18.03
C LYS A 59 -3.67 6.77 16.56
N HIS A 60 -4.53 7.31 15.68
CA HIS A 60 -4.24 7.37 14.24
C HIS A 60 -3.06 8.30 13.96
N TRP A 61 -2.92 9.38 14.70
CA TRP A 61 -1.74 10.24 14.63
C TRP A 61 -0.46 9.49 14.99
N ALA A 62 -0.42 8.84 16.15
CA ALA A 62 0.74 8.06 16.58
C ALA A 62 1.07 6.93 15.60
N ALA A 63 0.05 6.19 15.14
CA ALA A 63 0.23 5.13 14.15
C ALA A 63 0.73 5.65 12.81
N SER A 64 0.24 6.80 12.34
CA SER A 64 0.72 7.40 11.08
C SER A 64 2.20 7.81 11.15
N LYS A 65 2.66 8.30 12.31
CA LYS A 65 4.08 8.60 12.54
C LYS A 65 4.92 7.34 12.60
N LEU A 66 4.46 6.30 13.30
CA LEU A 66 5.14 5.01 13.35
C LEU A 66 5.25 4.39 11.95
N TYR A 67 4.18 4.44 11.17
CA TYR A 67 4.14 3.96 9.78
C TYR A 67 5.13 4.71 8.89
N HIS A 68 5.16 6.05 8.97
CA HIS A 68 6.13 6.86 8.23
C HIS A 68 7.58 6.54 8.62
N TRP A 69 7.85 6.35 9.91
CA TRP A 69 9.18 5.96 10.40
C TRP A 69 9.59 4.57 9.90
N LEU A 70 8.69 3.58 9.96
CA LEU A 70 8.91 2.24 9.40
C LEU A 70 9.19 2.30 7.90
N GLY A 71 8.43 3.11 7.14
CA GLY A 71 8.66 3.33 5.71
C GLY A 71 10.04 3.88 5.42
N GLY A 72 10.48 4.90 6.17
CA GLY A 72 11.82 5.47 6.06
C GLY A 72 12.92 4.45 6.35
N TRP A 73 12.72 3.56 7.33
CA TRP A 73 13.66 2.48 7.62
C TRP A 73 13.74 1.44 6.50
N CYS A 74 12.64 1.20 5.78
CA CYS A 74 12.56 0.29 4.63
C CYS A 74 13.00 0.95 3.31
N GLY A 75 13.47 2.20 3.34
CA GLY A 75 13.96 2.91 2.16
C GLY A 75 12.88 3.64 1.34
N ARG A 76 11.65 3.76 1.86
CA ARG A 76 10.60 4.57 1.22
C ARG A 76 10.73 6.04 1.62
N THR A 77 10.82 6.92 0.63
CA THR A 77 10.90 8.37 0.83
C THR A 77 9.57 9.01 0.49
N GLY A 78 8.79 9.35 1.52
CA GLY A 78 7.53 10.06 1.32
C GLY A 78 7.30 11.19 2.32
N GLU A 79 6.25 11.96 2.10
CA GLU A 79 5.92 13.05 3.02
C GLU A 79 5.52 12.53 4.39
N SER A 80 5.97 13.24 5.43
CA SER A 80 5.61 12.89 6.80
C SER A 80 4.12 13.10 7.03
N ALA A 81 3.53 12.23 7.85
CA ALA A 81 2.11 12.34 8.16
C ALA A 81 1.78 13.71 8.79
N GLN A 82 0.67 14.32 8.34
CA GLN A 82 0.17 15.61 8.79
C GLN A 82 -1.19 15.45 9.49
N TYR A 83 -1.40 16.22 10.56
CA TYR A 83 -2.67 16.26 11.26
C TYR A 83 -3.54 17.39 10.70
N LEU A 84 -4.82 17.11 10.49
CA LEU A 84 -5.84 18.09 10.12
C LEU A 84 -6.94 18.16 11.17
N SER A 85 -7.36 19.38 11.50
CA SER A 85 -8.55 19.60 12.32
C SER A 85 -9.81 19.13 11.60
N GLY A 86 -10.89 18.83 12.34
CA GLY A 86 -12.19 18.46 11.75
C GLY A 86 -12.68 19.50 10.73
N THR A 87 -12.48 20.79 11.00
CA THR A 87 -12.82 21.88 10.07
C THR A 87 -12.00 21.85 8.78
N GLN A 88 -10.71 21.52 8.85
CA GLN A 88 -9.86 21.35 7.67
C GLN A 88 -10.26 20.11 6.85
N VAL A 89 -10.63 19.02 7.52
CA VAL A 89 -11.14 17.81 6.86
C VAL A 89 -12.41 18.11 6.07
N VAL A 90 -13.38 18.80 6.68
CA VAL A 90 -14.62 19.20 5.99
C VAL A 90 -14.33 20.16 4.83
N LYS A 91 -13.35 21.05 4.96
CA LYS A 91 -12.93 21.93 3.87
C LYS A 91 -12.38 21.16 2.66
N LEU A 92 -11.62 20.09 2.89
CA LEU A 92 -11.08 19.23 1.82
C LEU A 92 -12.14 18.29 1.25
N MET A 93 -13.03 17.77 2.10
CA MET A 93 -14.09 16.84 1.72
C MET A 93 -15.43 17.28 2.32
N PRO A 94 -16.15 18.21 1.65
CA PRO A 94 -17.42 18.74 2.14
C PRO A 94 -18.49 17.65 2.37
N ALA A 95 -18.42 16.56 1.61
CA ALA A 95 -19.32 15.41 1.77
C ALA A 95 -19.25 14.76 3.17
N LEU A 96 -18.19 15.00 3.96
CA LEU A 96 -18.05 14.48 5.32
C LEU A 96 -18.67 15.36 6.40
N GLU A 97 -19.21 16.54 6.05
CA GLU A 97 -19.84 17.46 7.01
C GLU A 97 -20.94 16.80 7.86
N PRO A 98 -21.88 16.00 7.32
CA PRO A 98 -22.93 15.37 8.12
C PRO A 98 -22.38 14.38 9.16
N LEU A 99 -21.18 13.85 8.95
CA LEU A 99 -20.51 12.90 9.83
C LEU A 99 -19.72 13.58 10.95
N ALA A 100 -19.55 14.92 10.88
CA ALA A 100 -18.89 15.74 11.89
C ALA A 100 -17.52 15.18 12.38
N PRO A 101 -16.54 14.99 11.47
CA PRO A 101 -15.21 14.47 11.84
C PRO A 101 -14.55 15.36 12.90
N LYS A 102 -13.89 14.74 13.88
CA LYS A 102 -13.17 15.45 14.95
C LYS A 102 -11.76 15.84 14.52
N GLY A 103 -11.19 15.11 13.57
CA GLY A 103 -9.91 15.40 12.95
C GLY A 103 -9.65 14.44 11.80
N GLY A 104 -8.45 14.52 11.23
CA GLY A 104 -7.98 13.58 10.22
C GLY A 104 -6.46 13.54 10.20
N VAL A 105 -5.93 12.45 9.65
CA VAL A 105 -4.50 12.32 9.37
C VAL A 105 -4.31 12.16 7.88
N VAL A 106 -3.38 12.92 7.31
CA VAL A 106 -2.92 12.77 5.93
C VAL A 106 -1.59 12.06 5.97
N LEU A 107 -1.44 10.99 5.20
CA LEU A 107 -0.18 10.26 5.07
C LEU A 107 0.11 9.97 3.59
N SER A 108 1.39 9.81 3.25
CA SER A 108 1.79 9.30 1.94
C SER A 108 1.62 7.78 1.91
N GLU A 109 0.81 7.28 0.96
CA GLU A 109 0.69 5.86 0.63
C GLU A 109 1.34 5.58 -0.72
N GLY A 110 1.99 4.42 -0.82
CA GLY A 110 2.54 3.94 -2.08
C GLY A 110 1.44 3.44 -3.00
N TYR A 111 1.48 3.86 -4.25
CA TYR A 111 0.66 3.35 -5.33
C TYR A 111 1.52 2.48 -6.26
N LEU A 112 0.94 1.37 -6.72
CA LEU A 112 1.52 0.49 -7.72
C LEU A 112 0.43 0.08 -8.71
N ASP A 113 0.72 0.24 -10.00
CA ASP A 113 -0.11 -0.26 -11.09
C ASP A 113 0.21 -1.74 -11.37
N ASP A 114 -0.47 -2.64 -10.66
CA ASP A 114 -0.25 -4.09 -10.77
C ASP A 114 -0.50 -4.62 -12.18
N ALA A 115 -1.50 -4.06 -12.88
CA ALA A 115 -1.89 -4.55 -14.20
C ALA A 115 -0.79 -4.23 -15.22
N ARG A 116 -0.25 -3.00 -15.19
CA ARG A 116 0.90 -2.64 -16.02
C ARG A 116 2.12 -3.42 -15.61
N LEU A 117 2.41 -3.58 -14.31
CA LEU A 117 3.55 -4.37 -13.84
C LEU A 117 3.53 -5.79 -14.40
N GLY A 118 2.38 -6.49 -14.32
CA GLY A 118 2.22 -7.83 -14.88
C GLY A 118 2.47 -7.87 -16.40
N LEU A 119 1.99 -6.87 -17.13
CA LEU A 119 2.27 -6.75 -18.56
C LEU A 119 3.76 -6.52 -18.85
N TYR A 120 4.42 -5.62 -18.12
CA TYR A 120 5.86 -5.36 -18.28
C TYR A 120 6.70 -6.61 -17.98
N LEU A 121 6.33 -7.40 -16.97
CA LEU A 121 6.99 -8.68 -16.69
C LEU A 121 6.84 -9.66 -17.86
N ALA A 122 5.63 -9.82 -18.39
CA ALA A 122 5.37 -10.68 -19.55
C ALA A 122 6.13 -10.23 -20.80
N LEU A 123 6.12 -8.93 -21.10
CA LEU A 123 6.87 -8.36 -22.23
C LEU A 123 8.38 -8.52 -22.06
N THR A 124 8.89 -8.34 -20.84
CA THR A 124 10.32 -8.56 -20.54
C THR A 124 10.69 -10.03 -20.74
N ALA A 125 9.88 -10.97 -20.26
CA ALA A 125 10.13 -12.40 -20.48
C ALA A 125 10.17 -12.75 -21.98
N ALA A 126 9.21 -12.23 -22.77
CA ALA A 126 9.20 -12.40 -24.22
C ALA A 126 10.45 -11.80 -24.89
N HIS A 127 10.90 -10.62 -24.44
CA HIS A 127 12.13 -10.00 -24.93
C HIS A 127 13.38 -10.87 -24.70
N TRP A 128 13.43 -11.60 -23.58
CA TRP A 128 14.50 -12.57 -23.27
C TRP A 128 14.29 -13.95 -23.90
N GLY A 129 13.32 -14.11 -24.81
CA GLY A 129 13.10 -15.33 -25.60
C GLY A 129 12.14 -16.34 -25.00
N ALA A 130 11.43 -16.00 -23.91
CA ALA A 130 10.37 -16.87 -23.39
C ALA A 130 9.16 -16.89 -24.33
N CYS A 131 8.49 -18.05 -24.44
CA CYS A 131 7.18 -18.13 -25.10
C CYS A 131 6.10 -17.66 -24.12
N VAL A 132 5.42 -16.57 -24.46
CA VAL A 132 4.36 -15.97 -23.64
C VAL A 132 3.04 -16.04 -24.40
N LEU A 133 2.04 -16.70 -23.83
CA LEU A 133 0.73 -16.90 -24.43
C LEU A 133 -0.35 -16.29 -23.53
N ASN A 134 -1.24 -15.48 -24.10
CA ASN A 134 -2.44 -14.98 -23.44
C ASN A 134 -3.68 -15.74 -23.93
N HIS A 135 -4.77 -15.73 -23.15
CA HIS A 135 -6.02 -16.43 -23.49
C HIS A 135 -5.89 -17.95 -23.75
N VAL A 136 -4.84 -18.58 -23.21
CA VAL A 136 -4.64 -20.03 -23.27
C VAL A 136 -4.91 -20.62 -21.89
N GLN A 137 -5.81 -21.61 -21.83
CA GLN A 137 -6.09 -22.36 -20.62
C GLN A 137 -5.20 -23.61 -20.58
N VAL A 138 -4.53 -23.84 -19.44
CA VAL A 138 -3.84 -25.11 -19.18
C VAL A 138 -4.90 -26.16 -18.83
N THR A 139 -5.01 -27.21 -19.64
CA THR A 139 -6.00 -28.29 -19.44
C THR A 139 -5.44 -29.52 -18.76
N ASP A 140 -4.15 -29.79 -18.96
CA ASP A 140 -3.47 -30.95 -18.39
C ASP A 140 -1.98 -30.66 -18.21
N VAL A 141 -1.34 -31.34 -17.27
CA VAL A 141 0.11 -31.25 -17.00
C VAL A 141 0.68 -32.66 -17.08
N VAL A 142 1.39 -32.94 -18.17
CA VAL A 142 2.05 -34.23 -18.36
C VAL A 142 3.32 -34.27 -17.50
N LYS A 143 3.38 -35.25 -16.59
CA LYS A 143 4.54 -35.48 -15.73
C LYS A 143 5.34 -36.67 -16.21
N ASP A 144 6.65 -36.61 -16.06
CA ASP A 144 7.52 -37.75 -16.32
C ASP A 144 7.46 -38.80 -15.18
N ALA A 145 8.19 -39.91 -15.34
CA ALA A 145 8.24 -41.00 -14.35
C ALA A 145 8.81 -40.57 -12.97
N LYS A 146 9.44 -39.39 -12.88
CA LYS A 146 9.96 -38.79 -11.64
C LYS A 146 9.02 -37.73 -11.07
N GLY A 147 7.90 -37.46 -11.74
CA GLY A 147 6.89 -36.49 -11.30
C GLY A 147 7.23 -35.04 -11.62
N ALA A 148 8.26 -34.80 -12.45
CA ALA A 148 8.60 -33.48 -12.98
C ALA A 148 7.77 -33.15 -14.23
#